data_AF-A0A924TXQ6-F1
#
_entry.id   AF-A0A924TXQ6-F1
#
_cell.length_a   1.000
_cell.length_b   1.000
_cell.length_c   1.000
_cell.angle_alpha   90.00
_cell.angle_beta   90.00
_cell.angle_gamma   90.00
#
_symmetry.space_group_name_H-M   'P 1'
#
loop_
_entity.id
_entity.type
_entity.pdbx_description
1 polymer ?
#
loop_
_entity_poly.entity_id
_entity_poly.type
_entity_poly.pdbx_seq_one_letter_code
_entity_poly.pdbx_strand_id
1 'polypeptide(L)' 'MNRLAAILPASNVLVDVDATSKKRAFEHAGLVFENQHAIARA' A
#
# COMPACT_ATOMS: atom_id res chain seq x y z
N MET A 1 -15.36 1.56 17.64
CA MET A 1 -14.62 1.03 16.47
C MET A 1 -14.55 2.10 15.40
N ASN A 2 -13.37 2.44 14.88
CA ASN A 2 -13.24 3.46 13.84
C ASN A 2 -13.37 2.82 12.44
N ARG A 3 -13.69 3.63 11.42
CA ARG A 3 -13.89 3.15 10.04
C ARG A 3 -12.60 2.64 9.38
N LEU A 4 -11.44 3.10 9.84
CA LEU A 4 -10.13 2.71 9.28
C LEU A 4 -9.79 1.26 9.63
N ALA A 5 -10.12 0.80 10.83
CA ALA A 5 -9.86 -0.57 11.27
C ALA A 5 -10.53 -1.62 10.36
N ALA A 6 -11.60 -1.26 9.65
CA ALA A 6 -12.28 -2.16 8.71
C ALA A 6 -11.57 -2.28 7.35
N ILE A 7 -10.71 -1.33 6.98
CA ILE A 7 -10.14 -1.23 5.62
C ILE A 7 -8.60 -1.14 5.58
N LEU A 8 -7.95 -0.98 6.72
CA LEU A 8 -6.50 -0.78 6.82
C LEU A 8 -5.86 -1.82 7.76
N PRO A 9 -5.59 -3.04 7.28
CA PRO A 9 -4.85 -4.02 8.05
C PRO A 9 -3.40 -3.55 8.25
N ALA A 10 -2.75 -3.99 9.33
CA ALA A 10 -1.36 -3.62 9.63
C ALA A 10 -0.38 -4.04 8.54
N SER A 11 -0.67 -5.11 7.78
CA SER A 11 0.11 -5.54 6.62
C SER A 11 0.18 -4.50 5.49
N ASN A 12 -0.74 -3.54 5.47
CA ASN A 12 -0.79 -2.47 4.47
C ASN A 12 -0.20 -1.15 5.00
N VAL A 13 0.45 -1.17 6.17
CA VAL A 13 1.09 -0.01 6.77
C VAL A 13 2.59 -0.12 6.57
N LEU A 14 3.12 0.70 5.67
CA LEU A 14 4.55 0.83 5.44
C LEU A 14 5.05 2.13 6.07
N VAL A 15 6.10 2.03 6.87
CA VAL A 15 6.82 3.18 7.47
C VAL A 15 8.22 3.26 6.88
N ASP A 16 8.81 4.45 6.94
CA ASP A 16 10.18 4.70 6.44
C ASP A 16 10.41 4.27 4.99
N VAL A 17 9.38 4.46 4.15
CA VAL A 17 9.44 4.13 2.72
C VAL A 17 10.41 5.07 2.01
N ASP A 18 11.43 4.50 1.35
CA ASP A 18 12.36 5.25 0.50
C ASP A 18 11.68 5.67 -0.82
N ALA A 19 11.07 6.86 -0.80
CA ALA A 19 10.42 7.46 -1.95
C ALA A 19 10.83 8.93 -2.12
N THR A 20 11.82 9.18 -2.98
CA THR A 20 12.32 10.54 -3.29
C THR A 20 11.41 11.33 -4.24
N SER A 21 10.35 10.72 -4.77
CA SER A 21 9.39 11.36 -5.67
C SER A 21 7.97 10.86 -5.45
N LYS A 22 6.98 11.68 -5.83
CA LYS A 22 5.55 11.32 -5.80
C LYS A 22 5.28 10.06 -6.63
N LYS A 23 5.86 9.96 -7.83
CA LYS A 23 5.74 8.75 -8.67
C LYS A 23 6.18 7.51 -7.89
N ARG A 24 7.32 7.59 -7.21
CA ARG A 24 7.84 6.46 -6.43
C ARG A 24 6.92 6.09 -5.27
N ALA A 25 6.37 7.07 -4.55
CA ALA A 25 5.39 6.81 -3.48
C ALA A 25 4.13 6.09 -4.01
N PHE A 26 3.63 6.47 -5.18
CA PHE A 26 2.46 5.83 -5.79
C PHE A 26 2.77 4.41 -6.31
N GLU A 27 3.98 4.13 -6.78
CA GLU A 27 4.40 2.77 -7.11
C GLU A 27 4.37 1.86 -5.87
N HIS A 28 4.88 2.33 -4.74
CA HIS A 28 4.79 1.59 -3.47
C HIS A 28 3.34 1.34 -3.06
N ALA A 29 2.48 2.36 -3.11
CA ALA A 29 1.06 2.20 -2.82
C ALA A 29 0.39 1.19 -3.76
N GLY A 30 0.68 1.25 -5.06
CA GLY A 30 0.17 0.31 -6.06
C GLY A 30 0.52 -1.14 -5.73
N LEU A 31 1.78 -1.41 -5.39
CA LEU A 31 2.23 -2.74 -4.99
C LEU A 31 1.50 -3.28 -3.75
N VAL A 32 1.22 -2.43 -2.75
CA VAL A 32 0.45 -2.85 -1.56
C VAL A 32 -0.95 -3.29 -1.96
N PHE A 33 -1.63 -2.54 -2.84
CA PHE A 33 -2.97 -2.91 -3.33
C PHE A 33 -2.95 -4.17 -4.21
N GLU A 34 -1.99 -4.28 -5.13
CA GLU A 34 -1.84 -5.46 -5.99
C GLU A 34 -1.68 -6.73 -5.15
N ASN A 35 -0.81 -6.69 -4.13
CA ASN A 35 -0.58 -7.81 -3.22
C ASN A 35 -1.82 -8.16 -2.39
N GLN A 36 -2.56 -7.16 -1.90
CA GLN A 36 -3.80 -7.39 -1.14
C GLN A 36 -4.88 -8.07 -1.97
N HIS A 37 -4.96 -7.75 -3.27
CA HIS A 37 -6.00 -8.25 -4.17
C HIS A 37 -5.54 -9.38 -5.10
N ALA A 38 -4.33 -9.90 -4.92
CA ALA A 38 -3.70 -10.92 -5.76
C ALA A 38 -3.77 -10.57 -7.28
N ILE A 39 -3.56 -9.29 -7.59
CA ILE A 39 -3.54 -8.80 -8.98
C ILE A 39 -2.21 -9.21 -9.61
N ALA A 40 -2.28 -9.96 -10.71
CA ALA A 40 -1.09 -10.36 -11.45
C ALA A 40 -0.40 -9.15 -12.07
N ARG A 41 0.94 -9.14 -12.02
CA ARG A 41 1.78 -8.11 -12.64
C ARG A 41 2.19 -8.56 -14.04
N ALA A 42 2.16 -7.64 -14.99
CA ALA A 42 2.62 -7.84 -16.37
C ALA A 42 4.12 -7.52 -16.51
#